data_AF-A0A7V2WLV4-F1
#
_entry.id   AF-A0A7V2WLV4-F1
#
_cell.length_a   1.000
_cell.length_b   1.000
_cell.length_c   1.000
_cell.angle_alpha   90.00
_cell.angle_beta   90.00
_cell.angle_gamma   90.00
#
_symmetry.space_group_name_H-M   'P 1'
#
loop_
_entity.id
_entity.type
_entity.pdbx_description
1 polymer ?
#
loop_
_entity_poly.entity_id
_entity_poly.type
_entity_poly.pdbx_seq_one_letter_code
_entity_poly.pdbx_strand_id
1 'polypeptide(L)'
;MSRYLSIHLPINMAILALSVAVGLLVSVELLGVIPDSQILQPLRLRSVHISLMLYGAIPLLLSFLPFLLIEKETGRLPSRMLHYLNLYALSWYLFLILMVLTLLLGDRRGLPFYDFDYRLNFLLALAGVFYIVVLFKAVRRYERLPLWVRVSLGVTLLAPVALLLLMNPVNGPVTQTLKGPHGDNTLGMSFALLPIYYLAFKLLSRAPFRA
;
A
#
# COMPACT_ATOMS: atom_id res chain seq x y z
N MET A 1 -12.78 12.96 -8.68
CA MET A 1 -12.03 11.69 -8.70
C MET A 1 -12.16 10.87 -9.99
N SER A 2 -13.29 10.85 -10.69
CA SER A 2 -13.43 10.01 -11.92
C SER A 2 -12.30 10.22 -12.95
N ARG A 3 -12.03 11.48 -13.36
CA ARG A 3 -10.91 11.83 -14.25
C ARG A 3 -9.53 11.53 -13.66
N TYR A 4 -9.40 11.58 -12.33
CA TYR A 4 -8.15 11.23 -11.66
C TYR A 4 -7.90 9.72 -11.81
N LEU A 5 -8.90 8.90 -11.48
CA LEU A 5 -8.80 7.44 -11.63
C LEU A 5 -8.59 6.99 -13.07
N SER A 6 -9.18 7.65 -14.07
CA SER A 6 -8.97 7.27 -15.46
C SER A 6 -7.50 7.37 -15.90
N ILE A 7 -6.69 8.19 -15.22
CA ILE A 7 -5.24 8.30 -15.44
C ILE A 7 -4.49 7.20 -14.68
N HIS A 8 -4.82 7.00 -13.40
CA HIS A 8 -4.07 6.11 -12.52
C HIS A 8 -4.42 4.64 -12.65
N LEU A 9 -5.64 4.29 -13.09
CA LEU A 9 -6.09 2.92 -13.22
C LEU A 9 -5.32 2.14 -14.30
N PRO A 10 -5.10 2.65 -15.53
CA PRO A 10 -4.27 1.96 -16.52
C PRO A 10 -2.83 1.71 -16.02
N ILE A 11 -2.23 2.70 -15.33
CA ILE A 11 -0.90 2.57 -14.74
C ILE A 11 -0.88 1.45 -13.69
N ASN A 12 -1.89 1.40 -12.80
CA ASN A 12 -2.01 0.33 -11.82
C ASN A 12 -2.20 -1.04 -12.47
N MET A 13 -2.99 -1.14 -13.53
CA MET A 13 -3.16 -2.40 -14.27
C MET A 13 -1.86 -2.84 -14.94
N ALA A 14 -1.06 -1.92 -15.47
CA ALA A 14 0.26 -2.23 -16.00
C ALA A 14 1.22 -2.73 -14.90
N ILE A 15 1.21 -2.11 -13.72
CA ILE A 15 1.99 -2.57 -12.56
C ILE A 15 1.56 -3.98 -12.12
N LEU A 16 0.24 -4.25 -12.09
CA LEU A 16 -0.28 -5.58 -11.75
C LEU A 16 0.14 -6.63 -12.79
N ALA A 17 -0.03 -6.31 -14.07
CA ALA A 17 0.37 -7.19 -15.17
C ALA A 17 1.88 -7.49 -15.12
N LEU A 18 2.71 -6.48 -14.86
CA LEU A 18 4.14 -6.65 -14.67
C LEU A 18 4.44 -7.57 -13.46
N SER A 19 3.79 -7.33 -12.33
CA SER A 19 3.95 -8.15 -11.12
C SER A 19 3.62 -9.62 -11.38
N VAL A 20 2.50 -9.89 -12.06
CA VAL A 20 2.08 -11.25 -12.45
C VAL A 20 3.07 -11.86 -13.43
N ALA A 21 3.50 -11.12 -14.45
CA ALA A 21 4.48 -11.59 -15.43
C ALA A 21 5.81 -11.99 -14.75
N VAL A 22 6.31 -11.19 -13.81
CA VAL A 22 7.51 -11.52 -13.03
C VAL A 22 7.29 -12.77 -12.18
N GLY A 23 6.12 -12.93 -11.55
CA GLY A 23 5.79 -14.15 -10.79
C GLY A 23 5.75 -15.40 -11.67
N LEU A 24 5.25 -15.28 -12.90
CA LEU A 24 5.29 -16.37 -13.89
C LEU A 24 6.73 -16.71 -14.29
N LEU A 25 7.60 -15.71 -14.51
CA LEU A 25 9.01 -15.94 -14.79
C LEU A 25 9.70 -16.71 -13.67
N VAL A 26 9.48 -16.32 -12.40
CA VAL A 26 9.98 -17.08 -11.23
C VAL A 26 9.49 -18.52 -11.27
N SER A 27 8.23 -18.74 -11.63
CA SER A 27 7.62 -20.07 -11.65
C SER A 27 8.24 -20.96 -12.74
N VAL A 28 8.46 -20.40 -13.93
CA VAL A 28 9.10 -21.10 -15.07
C VAL A 28 10.58 -21.40 -14.78
N GLU A 29 11.29 -20.47 -14.13
CA GLU A 29 12.68 -20.65 -13.74
C GLU A 29 12.82 -21.74 -12.67
N LEU A 30 11.93 -21.79 -11.67
CA LEU A 30 11.90 -22.85 -10.67
C LEU A 30 11.63 -24.25 -11.27
N LEU A 31 11.01 -24.32 -12.45
CA LEU A 31 10.84 -25.56 -13.21
C LEU A 31 12.07 -25.95 -14.04
N GLY A 32 13.14 -25.15 -14.03
CA GLY A 32 14.38 -25.41 -14.77
C GLY A 32 14.28 -25.16 -16.27
N VAL A 33 13.28 -24.41 -16.73
CA VAL A 33 13.01 -24.17 -18.17
C VAL A 33 13.88 -23.02 -18.72
N ILE A 34 14.26 -22.05 -17.90
CA ILE A 34 15.05 -20.89 -18.30
C ILE A 34 16.52 -21.11 -17.91
N PRO A 35 17.49 -20.91 -18.84
CA PRO A 35 18.91 -21.02 -18.52
C PRO A 35 19.39 -19.90 -17.58
N ASP A 36 20.41 -20.23 -16.78
CA ASP A 36 20.97 -19.35 -15.73
C ASP A 36 21.32 -17.95 -16.26
N SER A 37 20.68 -16.92 -15.71
CA SER A 37 20.88 -15.51 -16.06
C SER A 37 21.27 -14.70 -14.84
N GLN A 38 22.28 -13.83 -14.95
CA GLN A 38 22.74 -13.00 -13.83
C GLN A 38 21.72 -11.93 -13.40
N ILE A 39 20.89 -11.45 -14.33
CA ILE A 39 19.87 -10.42 -14.06
C ILE A 39 18.54 -11.07 -13.68
N LEU A 40 18.17 -12.16 -14.35
CA LEU A 40 16.91 -12.88 -14.13
C LEU A 40 17.04 -13.96 -13.05
N GLN A 41 17.92 -13.77 -12.06
CA GLN A 41 18.08 -14.74 -10.97
C GLN A 41 16.76 -14.91 -10.20
N PRO A 42 16.41 -16.13 -9.75
CA PRO A 42 15.07 -16.40 -9.21
C PRO A 42 14.83 -15.61 -7.94
N LEU A 43 15.89 -15.40 -7.15
CA LEU A 43 15.84 -14.64 -5.93
C LEU A 43 15.54 -13.16 -6.17
N ARG A 44 16.08 -12.56 -7.24
CA ARG A 44 15.81 -11.16 -7.58
C ARG A 44 14.40 -10.99 -8.13
N LEU A 45 14.00 -11.87 -9.04
CA LEU A 45 12.65 -11.86 -9.62
C LEU A 45 11.58 -12.10 -8.55
N ARG A 46 11.83 -13.02 -7.60
CA ARG A 46 10.95 -13.23 -6.45
C ARG A 46 10.79 -11.95 -5.63
N SER A 47 11.88 -11.27 -5.31
CA SER A 47 11.83 -10.03 -4.53
C SER A 47 11.08 -8.92 -5.27
N VAL A 48 11.26 -8.80 -6.59
CA VAL A 48 10.49 -7.86 -7.43
C VAL A 48 9.00 -8.20 -7.40
N HIS A 49 8.64 -9.46 -7.65
CA HIS A 49 7.24 -9.91 -7.65
C HIS A 49 6.55 -9.62 -6.32
N ILE A 50 7.13 -10.07 -5.20
CA ILE A 50 6.55 -9.88 -3.87
C ILE A 50 6.42 -8.38 -3.58
N SER A 51 7.46 -7.58 -3.83
CA SER A 51 7.42 -6.14 -3.56
C SER A 51 6.38 -5.41 -4.42
N LEU A 52 6.21 -5.79 -5.70
CA LEU A 52 5.16 -5.23 -6.56
C LEU A 52 3.76 -5.66 -6.12
N MET A 53 3.56 -6.85 -5.55
CA MET A 53 2.29 -7.23 -4.96
C MET A 53 1.97 -6.41 -3.69
N LEU A 54 2.97 -6.17 -2.86
CA LEU A 54 2.82 -5.51 -1.55
C LEU A 54 2.78 -3.99 -1.58
N TYR A 55 3.41 -3.37 -2.58
CA TYR A 55 3.49 -1.92 -2.70
C TYR A 55 2.94 -1.41 -4.03
N GLY A 56 2.73 -2.27 -5.02
CA GLY A 56 2.26 -1.89 -6.35
C GLY A 56 0.74 -1.71 -6.42
N ALA A 57 0.10 -2.45 -7.33
CA ALA A 57 -1.24 -2.12 -7.79
C ALA A 57 -2.32 -2.16 -6.70
N ILE A 58 -2.33 -3.19 -5.84
CA ILE A 58 -3.40 -3.36 -4.84
C ILE A 58 -3.35 -2.24 -3.79
N PRO A 59 -2.25 -2.03 -3.05
CA PRO A 59 -2.19 -0.95 -2.05
C PRO A 59 -2.40 0.44 -2.64
N LEU A 60 -1.85 0.69 -3.84
CA LEU A 60 -2.00 2.00 -4.47
C LEU A 60 -3.47 2.28 -4.84
N LEU A 61 -4.20 1.30 -5.41
CA LEU A 61 -5.63 1.47 -5.66
C LEU A 61 -6.44 1.64 -4.37
N LEU A 62 -6.14 0.82 -3.35
CA LEU A 62 -6.81 0.90 -2.05
C LEU A 62 -6.58 2.25 -1.37
N SER A 63 -5.41 2.86 -1.55
CA SER A 63 -5.11 4.18 -1.01
C SER A 63 -6.00 5.29 -1.58
N PHE A 64 -6.53 5.12 -2.79
CA PHE A 64 -7.46 6.08 -3.41
C PHE A 64 -8.90 5.92 -2.93
N LEU A 65 -9.26 4.75 -2.36
CA LEU A 65 -10.63 4.45 -1.98
C LEU A 65 -11.22 5.46 -0.98
N PRO A 66 -10.53 5.85 0.12
CA PRO A 66 -11.08 6.84 1.06
C PRO A 66 -11.53 8.13 0.38
N PHE A 67 -10.77 8.62 -0.62
CA PHE A 67 -11.11 9.83 -1.35
C PHE A 67 -12.32 9.67 -2.26
N LEU A 68 -12.52 8.49 -2.84
CA LEU A 68 -13.73 8.18 -3.61
C LEU A 68 -14.98 8.17 -2.72
N LEU A 69 -14.86 7.60 -1.53
CA LEU A 69 -15.95 7.54 -0.57
C LEU A 69 -16.31 8.94 -0.06
N ILE A 70 -15.30 9.72 0.32
CA ILE A 70 -15.49 11.10 0.76
C ILE A 70 -16.06 11.96 -0.37
N GLU A 71 -15.60 11.80 -1.62
CA GLU A 71 -16.17 12.52 -2.77
C GLU A 71 -17.64 12.16 -2.99
N LYS A 72 -18.01 10.89 -2.81
CA LYS A 72 -19.40 10.43 -2.92
C LYS A 72 -20.31 11.06 -1.85
N GLU A 73 -19.78 11.29 -0.65
CA GLU A 73 -20.57 11.77 0.50
C GLU A 73 -20.54 13.30 0.67
N THR A 74 -19.44 13.97 0.30
CA THR A 74 -19.21 15.42 0.52
C THR A 74 -19.16 16.23 -0.77
N GLY A 75 -19.35 15.58 -1.92
CA GLY A 75 -19.24 16.17 -3.25
C GLY A 75 -17.79 16.28 -3.75
N ARG A 76 -17.64 16.79 -4.98
CA ARG A 76 -16.35 16.84 -5.72
C ARG A 76 -15.20 17.36 -4.86
N LEU A 77 -14.06 16.68 -4.90
CA LEU A 77 -12.85 17.15 -4.22
C LEU A 77 -12.28 18.41 -4.91
N PRO A 78 -11.90 19.45 -4.15
CA PRO A 78 -11.26 20.63 -4.71
C PRO A 78 -9.94 20.30 -5.42
N SER A 79 -9.60 21.05 -6.48
CA SER A 79 -8.37 20.86 -7.26
C SER A 79 -7.10 20.88 -6.39
N ARG A 80 -7.07 21.68 -5.33
CA ARG A 80 -5.95 21.73 -4.38
C ARG A 80 -5.75 20.41 -3.63
N MET A 81 -6.83 19.67 -3.34
CA MET A 81 -6.72 18.33 -2.75
C MET A 81 -6.19 17.30 -3.76
N LEU A 82 -6.69 17.36 -4.99
CA LEU A 82 -6.20 16.50 -6.08
C LEU A 82 -4.71 16.74 -6.37
N HIS A 83 -4.22 17.97 -6.21
CA HIS A 83 -2.80 18.28 -6.32
C HIS A 83 -1.94 17.51 -5.29
N TYR A 84 -2.33 17.49 -4.01
CA TYR A 84 -1.60 16.70 -3.01
C TYR A 84 -1.72 15.19 -3.27
N LEU A 85 -2.88 14.72 -3.75
CA LEU A 85 -3.06 13.32 -4.13
C LEU A 85 -2.19 12.94 -5.35
N ASN A 86 -1.98 13.86 -6.29
CA ASN A 86 -1.01 13.70 -7.39
C ASN A 86 0.43 13.62 -6.88
N LEU A 87 0.83 14.47 -5.93
CA LEU A 87 2.17 14.42 -5.33
C LEU A 87 2.42 13.10 -4.58
N TYR A 88 1.40 12.61 -3.87
CA TYR A 88 1.40 11.28 -3.28
C TYR A 88 1.64 10.19 -4.33
N ALA A 89 0.81 10.15 -5.39
CA ALA A 89 0.91 9.13 -6.43
C ALA A 89 2.25 9.19 -7.17
N LEU A 90 2.74 10.39 -7.50
CA LEU A 90 4.04 10.58 -8.15
C LEU A 90 5.20 10.07 -7.30
N SER A 91 5.20 10.41 -6.00
CA SER A 91 6.22 9.93 -5.06
C SER A 91 6.18 8.40 -4.95
N TRP A 92 4.98 7.82 -4.94
CA TRP A 92 4.78 6.37 -4.90
C TRP A 92 5.23 5.69 -6.20
N TYR A 93 4.94 6.26 -7.37
CA TYR A 93 5.43 5.74 -8.65
C TYR A 93 6.95 5.78 -8.76
N LEU A 94 7.55 6.90 -8.33
CA LEU A 94 9.01 7.02 -8.27
C LEU A 94 9.62 5.96 -7.35
N PHE A 95 9.01 5.75 -6.18
CA PHE A 95 9.38 4.66 -5.28
C PHE A 95 9.32 3.30 -5.99
N LEU A 96 8.22 2.96 -6.66
CA LEU A 96 8.06 1.67 -7.33
C LEU A 96 9.09 1.43 -8.44
N ILE A 97 9.37 2.46 -9.25
CA ILE A 97 10.37 2.36 -10.33
C ILE A 97 11.74 2.09 -9.73
N LEU A 98 12.16 2.88 -8.74
CA LEU A 98 13.48 2.73 -8.11
C LEU A 98 13.59 1.40 -7.33
N MET A 99 12.51 0.96 -6.70
CA MET A 99 12.42 -0.32 -6.02
C MET A 99 12.65 -1.47 -7.01
N VAL A 100 11.97 -1.48 -8.16
CA VAL A 100 12.18 -2.52 -9.18
C VAL A 100 13.62 -2.50 -9.70
N LEU A 101 14.15 -1.32 -10.02
CA LEU A 101 15.51 -1.19 -10.55
C LEU A 101 16.57 -1.69 -9.54
N THR A 102 16.49 -1.27 -8.28
CA THR A 102 17.43 -1.69 -7.23
C THR A 102 17.38 -3.19 -6.97
N LEU A 103 16.19 -3.77 -6.91
CA LEU A 103 16.01 -5.21 -6.73
C LEU A 103 16.56 -6.02 -7.91
N LEU A 104 16.37 -5.57 -9.15
CA LEU A 104 16.93 -6.22 -10.34
C LEU A 104 18.47 -6.13 -10.38
N LEU A 105 19.04 -5.02 -9.91
CA LEU A 105 20.49 -4.85 -9.77
C LEU A 105 21.08 -5.66 -8.61
N GLY A 106 20.23 -6.24 -7.75
CA GLY A 106 20.63 -7.12 -6.66
C GLY A 106 20.83 -6.43 -5.31
N ASP A 107 20.48 -5.14 -5.19
CA ASP A 107 20.50 -4.40 -3.93
C ASP A 107 19.30 -4.81 -3.07
N ARG A 108 19.55 -5.80 -2.20
CA ARG A 108 18.52 -6.51 -1.43
C ARG A 108 18.90 -6.62 0.04
N ARG A 109 17.91 -6.52 0.92
CA ARG A 109 18.09 -6.58 2.38
C ARG A 109 18.00 -7.98 2.97
N GLY A 110 17.57 -8.97 2.20
CA GLY A 110 17.27 -10.33 2.67
C GLY A 110 15.99 -10.40 3.50
N LEU A 111 15.10 -9.42 3.39
CA LEU A 111 13.87 -9.33 4.19
C LEU A 111 12.64 -9.59 3.30
N PRO A 112 11.89 -10.70 3.46
CA PRO A 112 10.88 -11.15 2.49
C PRO A 112 9.82 -10.12 2.05
N PHE A 113 9.46 -9.15 2.91
CA PHE A 113 8.43 -8.14 2.65
C PHE A 113 8.98 -6.70 2.55
N TYR A 114 10.29 -6.56 2.74
CA TYR A 114 11.03 -5.29 2.83
C TYR A 114 12.38 -5.40 2.13
N ASP A 115 12.43 -6.16 1.04
CA ASP A 115 13.70 -6.57 0.46
C ASP A 115 14.41 -5.42 -0.27
N PHE A 116 13.70 -4.33 -0.56
CA PHE A 116 14.22 -3.14 -1.23
C PHE A 116 15.10 -2.28 -0.31
N ASP A 117 15.96 -1.46 -0.90
CA ASP A 117 16.90 -0.59 -0.18
C ASP A 117 16.19 0.33 0.83
N TYR A 118 16.74 0.40 2.06
CA TYR A 118 16.15 1.17 3.16
C TYR A 118 15.95 2.66 2.84
N ARG A 119 16.83 3.27 2.02
CA ARG A 119 16.79 4.68 1.62
C ARG A 119 15.52 5.00 0.84
N LEU A 120 14.92 4.00 0.16
CA LEU A 120 13.65 4.18 -0.55
C LEU A 120 12.46 4.43 0.39
N ASN A 121 12.58 4.10 1.68
CA ASN A 121 11.56 4.47 2.66
C ASN A 121 11.39 5.98 2.80
N PHE A 122 12.40 6.78 2.44
CA PHE A 122 12.25 8.24 2.39
C PHE A 122 11.16 8.68 1.40
N LEU A 123 11.08 8.02 0.23
CA LEU A 123 10.05 8.31 -0.77
C LEU A 123 8.64 7.89 -0.30
N LEU A 124 8.54 6.73 0.37
CA LEU A 124 7.29 6.29 0.99
C LEU A 124 6.85 7.23 2.10
N ALA A 125 7.76 7.68 2.96
CA ALA A 125 7.47 8.66 4.01
C ALA A 125 7.01 9.99 3.41
N LEU A 126 7.68 10.47 2.35
CA LEU A 126 7.29 11.67 1.61
C LEU A 126 5.89 11.53 0.99
N ALA A 127 5.60 10.38 0.37
CA ALA A 127 4.25 10.07 -0.12
C ALA A 127 3.23 10.13 1.04
N GLY A 128 3.55 9.50 2.18
CA GLY A 128 2.73 9.52 3.38
C GLY A 128 2.40 10.92 3.89
N VAL A 129 3.36 11.87 3.85
CA VAL A 129 3.13 13.27 4.20
C VAL A 129 2.04 13.89 3.31
N PHE A 130 2.17 13.75 1.99
CA PHE A 130 1.15 14.27 1.06
C PHE A 130 -0.21 13.61 1.28
N TYR A 131 -0.23 12.29 1.52
CA TYR A 131 -1.43 11.52 1.80
C TYR A 131 -2.16 12.02 3.05
N ILE A 132 -1.46 12.18 4.16
CA ILE A 132 -2.03 12.67 5.43
C ILE A 132 -2.59 14.07 5.27
N VAL A 133 -1.86 14.96 4.57
CA VAL A 133 -2.32 16.33 4.30
C VAL A 133 -3.64 16.34 3.54
N VAL A 134 -3.77 15.53 2.48
CA VAL A 134 -5.03 15.48 1.71
C VAL A 134 -6.14 14.76 2.47
N LEU A 135 -5.85 13.67 3.19
CA LEU A 135 -6.81 12.93 3.99
C LEU A 135 -7.43 13.81 5.07
N PHE A 136 -6.60 14.55 5.81
CA PHE A 136 -7.08 15.44 6.87
C PHE A 136 -7.97 16.56 6.31
N LYS A 137 -7.57 17.15 5.18
CA LYS A 137 -8.38 18.15 4.48
C LYS A 137 -9.71 17.55 4.01
N ALA A 138 -9.71 16.33 3.50
CA ALA A 138 -10.91 15.65 3.01
C ALA A 138 -11.86 15.29 4.17
N VAL A 139 -11.35 14.77 5.28
CA VAL A 139 -12.14 14.43 6.48
C VAL A 139 -12.80 15.67 7.10
N ARG A 140 -12.12 16.82 7.10
CA ARG A 140 -12.69 18.09 7.59
C ARG A 140 -13.86 18.63 6.77
N ARG A 141 -14.20 18.02 5.63
CA ARG A 141 -15.37 18.40 4.83
C ARG A 141 -16.68 17.83 5.34
N TYR A 142 -16.63 16.83 6.23
CA TYR A 142 -17.84 16.34 6.88
C TYR A 142 -18.33 17.35 7.92
N GLU A 143 -19.60 17.71 7.86
CA GLU A 143 -20.27 18.43 8.96
C GLU A 143 -20.34 17.56 10.22
N ARG A 144 -20.59 16.26 10.04
CA ARG A 144 -20.59 15.24 11.09
C ARG A 144 -19.80 14.02 10.63
N LEU A 145 -18.80 13.62 11.41
CA LEU A 145 -17.93 12.50 11.04
C LEU A 145 -18.71 11.18 11.02
N PRO A 146 -18.76 10.47 9.87
CA PRO A 146 -19.42 9.17 9.80
C PRO A 146 -18.68 8.15 10.66
N LEU A 147 -19.39 7.10 11.09
CA LEU A 147 -18.84 6.09 11.99
C LEU A 147 -17.56 5.46 11.45
N TRP A 148 -17.52 5.15 10.15
CA TRP A 148 -16.35 4.53 9.52
C TRP A 148 -15.10 5.42 9.62
N VAL A 149 -15.23 6.75 9.46
CA VAL A 149 -14.10 7.68 9.62
C VAL A 149 -13.64 7.70 11.07
N ARG A 150 -14.57 7.72 12.03
CA ARG A 150 -14.24 7.70 13.46
C ARG A 150 -13.50 6.42 13.85
N VAL A 151 -14.00 5.26 13.41
CA VAL A 151 -13.34 3.97 13.63
C VAL A 151 -11.97 3.93 12.97
N SER A 152 -11.86 4.37 11.72
CA SER A 152 -10.58 4.41 10.98
C SER A 152 -9.55 5.28 11.69
N LEU A 153 -9.94 6.47 12.15
CA LEU A 153 -9.06 7.36 12.90
C LEU A 153 -8.64 6.74 14.23
N GLY A 154 -9.56 6.12 14.97
CA GLY A 154 -9.25 5.42 16.21
C GLY A 154 -8.24 4.29 16.00
N VAL A 155 -8.48 3.44 15.00
CA VAL A 155 -7.56 2.34 14.64
C VAL A 155 -6.19 2.88 14.24
N THR A 156 -6.12 3.91 13.39
CA THR A 156 -4.86 4.52 12.95
C THR A 156 -4.06 5.15 14.10
N LEU A 157 -4.73 5.74 15.09
CA LEU A 157 -4.07 6.31 16.28
C LEU A 157 -3.60 5.23 17.26
N LEU A 158 -4.36 4.15 17.41
CA LEU A 158 -4.04 3.05 18.32
C LEU A 158 -3.00 2.09 17.74
N ALA A 159 -2.93 1.94 16.42
CA ALA A 159 -2.04 0.98 15.75
C ALA A 159 -0.55 1.19 16.12
N PRO A 160 0.02 2.42 16.14
CA PRO A 160 1.40 2.63 16.59
C PRO A 160 1.64 2.20 18.05
N VAL A 161 0.68 2.46 18.94
CA VAL A 161 0.80 2.08 20.36
C VAL A 161 0.70 0.56 20.52
N ALA A 162 -0.24 -0.08 19.82
CA ALA A 162 -0.35 -1.52 19.77
C ALA A 162 0.94 -2.15 19.22
N LEU A 163 1.51 -1.59 18.15
CA LEU A 163 2.78 -2.02 17.59
C LEU A 163 3.92 -1.89 18.61
N LEU A 164 4.06 -0.77 19.31
CA LEU A 164 5.09 -0.58 20.34
C LEU A 164 4.96 -1.58 21.50
N LEU A 165 3.73 -1.89 21.94
CA LEU A 165 3.47 -2.89 22.98
C LEU A 165 3.79 -4.31 22.49
N LEU A 166 3.39 -4.65 21.27
CA LEU A 166 3.66 -5.95 20.63
C LEU A 166 5.15 -6.12 20.27
N MET A 167 5.91 -5.02 20.20
CA MET A 167 7.35 -4.99 19.95
C MET A 167 8.20 -5.00 21.24
N ASN A 168 7.59 -5.17 22.42
CA ASN A 168 8.33 -5.18 23.70
C ASN A 168 9.23 -6.43 23.81
N PRO A 169 10.58 -6.27 23.92
CA PRO A 169 11.55 -7.36 24.03
C PRO A 169 11.45 -8.21 25.30
N VAL A 170 10.73 -7.73 26.32
CA VAL A 170 10.57 -8.44 27.60
C VAL A 170 9.38 -9.41 27.56
N ASN A 171 8.38 -9.15 26.71
CA ASN A 171 7.09 -9.86 26.73
C ASN A 171 6.77 -10.67 25.44
N GLY A 172 7.64 -10.66 24.42
CA GLY A 172 7.45 -11.40 23.16
C GLY A 172 8.77 -11.86 22.53
N PRO A 173 8.76 -12.85 21.61
CA PRO A 173 9.98 -13.44 21.03
C PRO A 173 10.68 -12.48 20.05
N VAL A 174 11.31 -11.42 20.57
CA VAL A 174 11.82 -10.30 19.78
C VAL A 174 13.05 -10.66 18.92
N THR A 175 13.82 -11.68 19.30
CA THR A 175 14.91 -12.21 18.46
C THR A 175 14.41 -13.00 17.24
N GLN A 176 13.19 -13.56 17.30
CA GLN A 176 12.47 -14.07 16.12
C GLN A 176 11.58 -13.00 15.48
N THR A 177 11.55 -11.75 15.96
CA THR A 177 10.73 -10.67 15.39
C THR A 177 11.56 -9.70 14.54
N LEU A 178 12.83 -9.50 14.89
CA LEU A 178 13.83 -8.85 14.02
C LEU A 178 14.25 -9.71 12.82
N LYS A 179 14.08 -11.04 12.90
CA LYS A 179 14.20 -12.00 11.78
C LYS A 179 12.84 -12.60 11.33
N GLY A 180 11.76 -12.29 12.04
CA GLY A 180 10.36 -12.68 11.75
C GLY A 180 9.46 -11.44 11.75
N PRO A 181 8.23 -11.41 12.30
CA PRO A 181 7.05 -10.74 11.72
C PRO A 181 7.01 -9.19 11.70
N HIS A 182 8.11 -8.52 11.37
CA HIS A 182 8.04 -7.28 10.58
C HIS A 182 7.26 -7.52 9.26
N GLY A 183 7.31 -8.75 8.73
CA GLY A 183 6.52 -9.23 7.60
C GLY A 183 5.00 -9.29 7.81
N ASP A 184 4.53 -9.84 8.93
CA ASP A 184 3.08 -10.01 9.18
C ASP A 184 2.40 -8.72 9.65
N ASN A 185 3.07 -7.89 10.46
CA ASN A 185 2.42 -6.70 11.01
C ASN A 185 2.25 -5.54 10.01
N THR A 186 2.95 -5.59 8.88
CA THR A 186 2.80 -4.59 7.80
C THR A 186 1.76 -5.01 6.78
N LEU A 187 1.69 -6.32 6.50
CA LEU A 187 0.69 -6.94 5.63
C LEU A 187 -0.72 -6.90 6.24
N GLY A 188 -0.83 -7.00 7.56
CA GLY A 188 -2.12 -7.14 8.26
C GLY A 188 -2.82 -5.84 8.71
N MET A 189 -2.13 -4.79 9.14
CA MET A 189 -2.80 -3.82 10.04
C MET A 189 -3.26 -2.47 9.46
N SER A 190 -2.69 -1.95 8.38
CA SER A 190 -2.96 -0.58 7.87
C SER A 190 -4.16 -0.42 6.93
N PHE A 191 -3.98 -0.90 5.69
CA PHE A 191 -4.67 -0.33 4.52
C PHE A 191 -5.53 -1.32 3.73
N ALA A 192 -5.34 -2.63 3.89
CA ALA A 192 -6.12 -3.62 3.15
C ALA A 192 -7.52 -3.82 3.73
N LEU A 193 -7.63 -3.87 5.05
CA LEU A 193 -8.86 -4.22 5.73
C LEU A 193 -9.87 -3.08 5.82
N LEU A 194 -9.44 -1.83 5.91
CA LEU A 194 -10.36 -0.67 5.99
C LEU A 194 -11.30 -0.56 4.77
N PRO A 195 -10.79 -0.63 3.53
CA PRO A 195 -11.59 -0.78 2.30
C PRO A 195 -12.50 -1.99 2.27
N ILE A 196 -12.01 -3.16 2.67
CA ILE A 196 -12.74 -4.43 2.62
C ILE A 196 -13.88 -4.43 3.65
N TYR A 197 -13.60 -3.99 4.88
CA TYR A 197 -14.63 -3.80 5.91
C TYR A 197 -15.67 -2.80 5.46
N TYR A 198 -15.27 -1.67 4.87
CA TYR A 198 -16.24 -0.70 4.34
C TYR A 198 -17.08 -1.27 3.20
N LEU A 199 -16.47 -1.95 2.23
CA LEU A 199 -17.18 -2.54 1.09
C LEU A 199 -18.15 -3.63 1.57
N ALA A 200 -17.72 -4.47 2.52
CA ALA A 200 -18.55 -5.47 3.17
C ALA A 200 -19.73 -4.82 3.92
N PHE A 201 -19.49 -3.81 4.76
CA PHE A 201 -20.56 -3.10 5.48
C PHE A 201 -21.55 -2.42 4.52
N LYS A 202 -21.06 -1.82 3.44
CA LYS A 202 -21.91 -1.13 2.45
C LYS A 202 -22.71 -2.07 1.57
N LEU A 203 -22.13 -3.21 1.17
CA LEU A 203 -22.82 -4.23 0.37
C LEU A 203 -23.84 -5.00 1.21
N LEU A 204 -23.57 -5.19 2.51
CA LEU A 204 -24.50 -5.82 3.45
C LEU A 204 -25.61 -4.86 3.91
N SER A 205 -25.38 -3.55 3.90
CA SER A 205 -26.43 -2.56 4.18
C SER A 205 -27.30 -2.32 2.94
N ARG A 206 -28.42 -3.05 2.81
CA ARG A 206 -29.44 -2.82 1.75
C ARG A 206 -30.17 -1.48 1.84
N ALA A 207 -30.02 -0.74 2.94
CA ALA A 207 -30.62 0.57 3.14
C ALA A 207 -29.53 1.65 3.32
N PRO A 208 -29.75 2.89 2.84
CA PRO A 208 -28.87 4.00 3.19
C PRO A 208 -28.83 4.14 4.72
N PHE A 209 -27.64 4.28 5.28
CA PHE A 209 -27.43 4.41 6.72
C PHE A 209 -28.14 5.69 7.20
N ARG A 210 -29.35 5.53 7.74
CA ARG A 210 -30.11 6.60 8.40
C ARG A 210 -29.78 6.51 9.88
N ALA A 211 -28.97 7.45 10.35
CA ALA A 211 -28.83 7.74 11.77
C ALA A 211 -29.91 8.75 12.18
#